data_AF-A0A7J4G0S2-F1
#
_entry.id   AF-A0A7J4G0S2-F1
#
_cell.length_a   1.000
_cell.length_b   1.000
_cell.length_c   1.000
_cell.angle_alpha   90.00
_cell.angle_beta   90.00
_cell.angle_gamma   90.00
#
_symmetry.space_group_name_H-M   'P 1'
#
loop_
_entity.id
_entity.type
_entity.pdbx_description
1 polymer ?
#
loop_
_entity_poly.entity_id
_entity_poly.type
_entity_poly.pdbx_seq_one_letter_code
_entity_poly.pdbx_strand_id
1 'polypeptide(L)'
;MKEKICVLLIGLIFLIGCAQKNVEKHSIENMTTTTLKNVRKSVIAGSWYPGSEEELKTVVDGYLSRAEKQDLGKIRALVSPHAGYTYSGQVAAFSYKQIQERDYDKVIIMAPSHHYAFYGASIGDYTHYETPLGEVPVSPIADQMLKESS
;
A
#
# COMPACT_ATOMS: atom_id res chain seq x y z
N MET A 1 -4.51 18.80 16.79
CA MET A 1 -5.97 18.86 17.03
C MET A 1 -6.54 17.48 16.75
N LYS A 2 -7.32 16.96 17.69
CA LYS A 2 -7.58 15.53 17.93
C LYS A 2 -8.43 14.89 16.82
N GLU A 3 -8.00 13.74 16.31
CA GLU A 3 -8.85 12.83 15.54
C GLU A 3 -9.91 12.21 16.47
N LYS A 4 -11.16 12.14 15.99
CA LYS A 4 -12.25 11.45 16.66
C LYS A 4 -12.66 10.26 15.80
N ILE A 5 -12.14 9.08 16.13
CA ILE A 5 -12.71 7.81 15.70
C ILE A 5 -13.79 7.46 16.73
N CYS A 6 -15.02 7.30 16.26
CA CYS A 6 -16.17 6.88 17.05
C CYS A 6 -16.36 5.37 16.80
N VAL A 7 -15.91 4.53 17.73
CA VAL A 7 -16.22 3.10 17.74
C VAL A 7 -17.42 2.88 18.65
N LEU A 8 -18.54 2.43 18.09
CA LEU A 8 -19.71 1.98 18.83
C LEU A 8 -19.49 0.51 19.23
N LEU A 9 -19.13 0.27 20.49
CA LEU A 9 -19.01 -1.06 21.08
C LEU A 9 -20.27 -1.36 21.90
N ILE A 10 -21.07 -2.33 21.46
CA ILE A 10 -22.12 -2.93 22.28
C ILE A 10 -21.45 -3.96 23.18
N GLY A 11 -21.44 -3.68 24.48
CA GLY A 11 -20.86 -4.56 25.50
C GLY A 11 -21.80 -5.70 25.89
N LEU A 12 -21.20 -6.80 26.35
CA LEU A 12 -21.75 -7.60 27.42
C LEU A 12 -20.59 -8.04 28.34
N ILE A 13 -20.72 -7.64 29.60
CA ILE A 13 -19.80 -7.90 30.70
C ILE A 13 -19.98 -9.35 31.16
N PHE A 14 -18.89 -10.11 31.29
CA PHE A 14 -18.82 -11.24 32.20
C PHE A 14 -17.56 -11.13 33.06
N LEU A 15 -17.80 -10.87 34.36
CA LEU A 15 -16.86 -10.94 35.46
C LEU A 15 -16.64 -12.40 35.84
N ILE A 16 -15.42 -12.92 35.74
CA ILE A 16 -14.90 -13.98 36.61
C ILE A 16 -13.43 -13.69 36.88
N GLY A 17 -13.07 -13.65 38.17
CA GLY A 17 -11.74 -13.31 38.66
C GLY A 17 -10.82 -14.50 38.92
N CYS A 18 -9.73 -14.17 39.62
CA CYS A 18 -8.72 -15.00 40.27
C CYS A 18 -7.65 -15.64 39.37
N ALA A 19 -6.47 -15.01 39.32
CA ALA A 19 -5.28 -15.41 40.10
C ALA A 19 -4.02 -14.72 39.52
N GLN A 20 -3.41 -13.82 40.29
CA GLN A 20 -2.09 -13.29 39.96
C GLN A 20 -1.04 -14.37 40.21
N LYS A 21 -0.34 -14.81 39.16
CA LYS A 21 0.96 -15.46 39.28
C LYS A 21 2.03 -14.43 38.96
N ASN A 22 2.98 -14.29 39.89
CA ASN A 22 4.23 -13.55 39.69
C ASN A 22 4.95 -14.10 38.46
N VAL A 23 5.12 -13.27 37.44
CA VAL A 23 6.03 -13.52 36.34
C VAL A 23 7.28 -12.71 36.62
N GLU A 24 8.42 -13.40 36.71
CA GLU A 24 9.73 -12.81 36.89
C GLU A 24 10.00 -11.74 35.83
N LYS A 25 10.61 -10.64 36.28
CA LYS A 25 11.02 -9.52 35.46
C LYS A 25 12.24 -9.92 34.64
N HIS A 26 12.03 -10.65 33.55
CA HIS A 26 13.06 -10.82 32.53
C HIS A 26 13.07 -9.55 31.67
N SER A 27 14.23 -8.90 31.62
CA SER A 27 14.52 -7.77 30.74
C SER A 27 14.29 -8.21 29.29
N ILE A 28 13.16 -7.83 28.72
CA ILE A 28 12.95 -7.89 27.28
C ILE A 28 13.83 -6.79 26.69
N GLU A 29 15.03 -7.18 26.25
CA GLU A 29 15.72 -6.46 25.19
C GLU A 29 14.72 -6.21 24.08
N ASN A 30 14.62 -4.95 23.63
CA ASN A 30 13.83 -4.57 22.48
C ASN A 30 14.34 -5.33 21.25
N MET A 31 13.80 -6.53 21.04
CA MET A 31 14.05 -7.31 19.84
C MET A 31 13.25 -6.64 18.73
N THR A 32 13.85 -5.62 18.13
CA THR A 32 13.52 -5.24 16.77
C THR A 32 13.75 -6.47 15.92
N THR A 33 12.68 -7.24 15.68
CA THR A 33 12.65 -8.24 14.62
C THR A 33 12.95 -7.51 13.32
N THR A 34 14.23 -7.53 12.93
CA THR A 34 14.65 -7.10 11.60
C THR A 34 14.06 -8.09 10.62
N THR A 35 12.86 -7.81 10.11
CA THR A 35 12.25 -8.62 9.05
C THR A 35 13.23 -8.67 7.89
N LEU A 36 13.70 -9.87 7.53
CA LEU A 36 14.63 -10.05 6.43
C LEU A 36 14.03 -9.43 5.15
N LYS A 37 14.86 -8.70 4.41
CA LYS A 37 14.41 -8.01 3.19
C LYS A 37 13.93 -9.04 2.16
N ASN A 38 12.63 -9.01 1.85
CA ASN A 38 11.98 -9.85 0.85
C ASN A 38 11.33 -8.96 -0.21
N VAL A 39 11.88 -8.96 -1.43
CA VAL A 39 11.49 -8.03 -2.49
C VAL A 39 10.64 -8.73 -3.54
N ARG A 40 9.43 -8.22 -3.77
CA ARG A 40 8.58 -8.66 -4.88
C ARG A 40 9.03 -7.98 -6.17
N LYS A 41 9.68 -8.76 -7.04
CA LYS A 41 10.07 -8.30 -8.38
C LYS A 41 8.86 -8.08 -9.27
N SER A 42 8.97 -7.12 -10.19
CA SER A 42 7.96 -6.95 -11.22
C SER A 42 8.04 -8.08 -12.24
N VAL A 43 6.91 -8.76 -12.46
CA VAL A 43 6.76 -9.81 -13.48
C VAL A 43 6.32 -9.27 -14.85
N ILE A 44 6.07 -7.97 -14.95
CA ILE A 44 5.50 -7.32 -16.15
C ILE A 44 6.35 -6.15 -16.68
N ALA A 45 7.46 -5.82 -16.01
CA ALA A 45 8.43 -4.88 -16.53
C ALA A 45 9.03 -5.40 -17.85
N GLY A 46 9.17 -4.53 -18.84
CA GLY A 46 9.62 -4.90 -20.19
C GLY A 46 8.54 -5.49 -21.10
N SER A 47 7.30 -5.67 -20.62
CA SER A 47 6.18 -6.15 -21.44
C SER A 47 4.95 -5.24 -21.35
N TRP A 48 4.50 -4.91 -20.14
CA TRP A 48 3.35 -4.01 -19.93
C TRP A 48 3.76 -2.54 -19.87
N TYR A 49 4.98 -2.30 -19.43
CA TYR A 49 5.61 -0.98 -19.37
C TYR A 49 7.13 -1.15 -19.57
N PRO A 50 7.86 -0.08 -19.92
CA PRO A 50 9.31 -0.14 -20.11
C PRO A 50 10.08 -0.80 -18.96
N GLY A 51 11.05 -1.65 -19.30
CA GLY A 51 11.85 -2.38 -18.30
C GLY A 51 13.01 -1.59 -17.70
N SER A 52 13.44 -0.51 -18.36
CA SER A 52 14.54 0.33 -17.91
C SER A 52 14.05 1.60 -17.21
N GLU A 53 14.84 2.10 -16.26
CA GLU A 53 14.54 3.33 -15.53
C GLU A 53 14.36 4.54 -16.46
N GLU A 54 15.31 4.73 -17.38
CA GLU A 54 15.35 5.87 -18.30
C GLU A 54 14.15 5.90 -19.24
N GLU A 55 13.82 4.77 -19.86
CA GLU A 55 12.68 4.66 -20.77
C GLU A 55 11.36 4.83 -20.00
N LEU A 56 11.25 4.24 -18.80
CA LEU A 56 10.05 4.37 -17.99
C LEU A 56 9.81 5.83 -17.56
N LYS A 57 10.84 6.54 -17.12
CA LYS A 57 10.77 7.98 -16.80
C LYS A 57 10.29 8.79 -18.00
N THR A 58 10.92 8.60 -19.15
CA THR A 58 10.57 9.30 -20.39
C THR A 58 9.10 9.11 -20.77
N VAL A 59 8.61 7.86 -20.69
CA VAL A 59 7.21 7.54 -20.99
C VAL A 59 6.25 8.18 -19.98
N VAL A 60 6.52 8.04 -18.68
CA VAL A 60 5.66 8.55 -17.60
C VAL A 60 5.61 10.08 -17.63
N ASP A 61 6.75 10.76 -17.73
CA ASP A 61 6.83 12.22 -17.81
C ASP A 61 6.16 12.73 -19.09
N GLY A 62 6.33 12.01 -20.20
CA GLY A 62 5.61 12.26 -21.45
C GLY A 62 4.09 12.22 -21.28
N TYR A 63 3.55 11.26 -20.52
CA TYR A 63 2.11 11.21 -20.24
C TYR A 63 1.66 12.30 -19.27
N LEU A 64 2.39 12.52 -18.18
CA LEU A 64 2.08 13.53 -17.16
C LEU A 64 2.17 14.96 -17.69
N SER A 65 3.02 15.25 -18.66
CA SER A 65 3.12 16.58 -19.29
C SER A 65 1.90 16.94 -20.14
N ARG A 66 1.15 15.94 -20.64
CA ARG A 66 -0.06 16.14 -21.45
C ARG A 66 -1.35 16.13 -20.64
N ALA A 67 -1.29 15.71 -19.38
CA ALA A 67 -2.43 15.71 -18.48
C ALA A 67 -2.60 17.09 -17.81
N GLU A 68 -3.84 17.54 -17.70
CA GLU A 68 -4.18 18.82 -17.07
C GLU A 68 -4.46 18.64 -15.57
N LYS A 69 -4.00 19.59 -14.76
CA LYS A 69 -4.26 19.62 -13.30
C LYS A 69 -5.55 20.39 -13.03
N GLN A 70 -6.42 19.82 -12.21
CA GLN A 70 -7.69 20.41 -11.78
C GLN A 70 -7.63 20.79 -10.30
N ASP A 71 -8.37 21.82 -9.91
CA ASP A 71 -8.55 22.16 -8.50
C ASP A 71 -9.66 21.29 -7.88
N LEU A 72 -9.25 20.13 -7.34
CA LEU A 72 -10.13 19.16 -6.70
C LEU A 72 -10.09 19.25 -5.17
N GLY A 73 -9.48 20.29 -4.60
CA GLY A 73 -9.28 20.39 -3.15
C GLY A 73 -8.46 19.22 -2.60
N LYS A 74 -8.92 18.59 -1.51
CA LYS A 74 -8.23 17.47 -0.86
C LYS A 74 -8.59 16.13 -1.50
N ILE A 75 -7.63 15.49 -2.15
CA ILE A 75 -7.78 14.17 -2.76
C ILE A 75 -7.50 13.09 -1.72
N ARG A 76 -8.39 12.11 -1.62
CA ARG A 76 -8.25 10.95 -0.72
C ARG A 76 -8.08 9.62 -1.44
N ALA A 77 -8.54 9.55 -2.69
CA ALA A 77 -8.49 8.36 -3.52
C ALA A 77 -8.46 8.76 -5.00
N LEU A 78 -7.95 7.86 -5.83
CA LEU A 78 -7.97 7.93 -7.29
C LEU A 78 -8.46 6.59 -7.83
N VAL A 79 -9.07 6.64 -9.02
CA VAL A 79 -9.29 5.45 -9.84
C VAL A 79 -8.44 5.59 -11.10
N SER A 80 -7.71 4.55 -11.45
CA SER A 80 -6.82 4.55 -12.62
C SER A 80 -6.91 3.21 -13.33
N PRO A 81 -6.88 3.18 -14.68
CA PRO A 81 -6.78 1.93 -15.41
C PRO A 81 -5.42 1.26 -15.17
N HIS A 82 -5.38 -0.07 -15.33
CA HIS A 82 -4.19 -0.90 -15.10
C HIS A 82 -3.77 -1.75 -16.31
N ALA A 83 -4.19 -1.39 -17.52
CA ALA A 83 -3.70 -2.03 -18.75
C ALA A 83 -2.23 -1.66 -19.04
N GLY A 84 -1.63 -2.29 -20.06
CA GLY A 84 -0.29 -1.92 -20.53
C GLY A 84 -0.22 -0.42 -20.91
N TYR A 85 0.92 0.22 -20.68
CA TYR A 85 1.09 1.67 -20.79
C TYR A 85 0.76 2.23 -22.16
N THR A 86 1.05 1.47 -23.23
CA THR A 86 0.66 1.81 -24.61
C THR A 86 -0.84 2.01 -24.77
N TYR A 87 -1.66 1.31 -23.98
CA TYR A 87 -3.13 1.37 -24.06
C TYR A 87 -3.73 2.35 -23.05
N SER A 88 -3.24 2.36 -21.80
CA SER A 88 -3.90 3.10 -20.72
C SER A 88 -3.04 4.12 -20.00
N GLY A 89 -1.73 4.21 -20.28
CA GLY A 89 -0.82 5.08 -19.53
C GLY A 89 -1.19 6.57 -19.64
N GLN A 90 -1.67 7.00 -20.82
CA GLN A 90 -2.12 8.37 -21.07
C GLN A 90 -3.37 8.72 -20.26
N VAL A 91 -4.31 7.78 -20.13
CA VAL A 91 -5.52 7.96 -19.32
C VAL A 91 -5.17 7.94 -17.82
N ALA A 92 -4.30 7.02 -17.39
CA ALA A 92 -3.83 6.94 -16.01
C ALA A 92 -3.17 8.26 -15.57
N ALA A 93 -2.42 8.92 -16.47
CA ALA A 93 -1.77 10.19 -16.18
C ALA A 93 -2.75 11.29 -15.75
N PHE A 94 -4.00 11.32 -16.26
CA PHE A 94 -5.01 12.28 -15.79
C PHE A 94 -5.34 12.09 -14.30
N SER A 95 -5.32 10.86 -13.78
CA SER A 95 -5.52 10.62 -12.34
C SER A 95 -4.29 11.01 -11.53
N TYR A 96 -3.10 10.55 -11.93
CA TYR A 96 -1.86 10.81 -11.19
C TYR A 96 -1.45 12.30 -11.21
N LYS A 97 -1.77 13.04 -12.28
CA LYS A 97 -1.51 14.49 -12.36
C LYS A 97 -2.14 15.28 -11.22
N GLN A 98 -3.30 14.84 -10.74
CA GLN A 98 -4.04 15.54 -9.68
C GLN A 98 -3.33 15.49 -8.33
N ILE A 99 -2.48 14.48 -8.13
CA ILE A 99 -1.70 14.28 -6.91
C ILE A 99 -0.23 14.67 -7.04
N GLN A 100 0.19 15.24 -8.18
CA GLN A 100 1.53 15.80 -8.34
C GLN A 100 1.75 16.94 -7.34
N GLU A 101 2.92 16.97 -6.70
CA GLU A 101 3.30 17.91 -5.63
C GLU A 101 2.40 17.83 -4.39
N ARG A 102 1.86 16.64 -4.09
CA ARG A 102 1.14 16.37 -2.85
C ARG A 102 1.82 15.27 -2.08
N ASP A 103 1.87 15.43 -0.76
CA ASP A 103 2.47 14.46 0.13
C ASP A 103 1.43 13.51 0.72
N TYR A 104 1.78 12.22 0.74
CA TYR A 104 1.02 11.16 1.39
C TYR A 104 1.97 10.26 2.16
N ASP A 105 1.73 10.07 3.45
CA ASP A 105 2.56 9.20 4.29
C ASP A 105 2.43 7.72 3.91
N LYS A 106 1.26 7.33 3.39
CA LYS A 106 0.93 5.95 3.02
C LYS A 106 -0.04 5.96 1.84
N VAL A 107 0.16 5.01 0.93
CA VAL A 107 -0.72 4.75 -0.20
C VAL A 107 -1.18 3.30 -0.14
N ILE A 108 -2.48 3.08 -0.26
CA ILE A 108 -3.08 1.75 -0.37
C ILE A 108 -3.45 1.54 -1.84
N ILE A 109 -2.92 0.48 -2.45
CA ILE A 109 -3.26 0.09 -3.82
C ILE A 109 -4.18 -1.13 -3.74
N MET A 110 -5.41 -0.97 -4.23
CA MET A 110 -6.40 -2.04 -4.30
C MET A 110 -6.60 -2.45 -5.76
N ALA A 111 -6.50 -3.74 -6.05
CA ALA A 111 -6.68 -4.28 -7.40
C ALA A 111 -7.43 -5.60 -7.37
N PRO A 112 -8.24 -5.91 -8.40
CA PRO A 112 -8.91 -7.20 -8.51
C PRO A 112 -7.91 -8.31 -8.83
N SER A 113 -8.22 -9.53 -8.38
CA SER A 113 -7.53 -10.74 -8.82
C SER A 113 -8.09 -11.19 -10.18
N HIS A 114 -7.21 -11.31 -11.18
CA HIS A 114 -7.55 -11.83 -12.51
C HIS A 114 -7.27 -13.33 -12.67
N HIS A 115 -6.68 -13.97 -11.65
CA HIS A 115 -6.23 -15.37 -11.73
C HIS A 115 -6.98 -16.30 -10.78
N TYR A 116 -7.35 -15.81 -9.60
CA TYR A 116 -7.95 -16.63 -8.55
C TYR A 116 -9.18 -15.95 -7.96
N ALA A 117 -10.23 -16.73 -7.75
CA ALA A 117 -11.40 -16.32 -6.98
C ALA A 117 -11.15 -16.56 -5.48
N PHE A 118 -11.40 -15.56 -4.66
CA PHE A 118 -11.38 -15.67 -3.20
C PHE A 118 -12.33 -14.63 -2.58
N TYR A 119 -12.69 -14.85 -1.32
CA TYR A 119 -13.47 -13.90 -0.53
C TYR A 119 -12.52 -13.06 0.35
N GLY A 120 -12.81 -11.76 0.47
CA GLY A 120 -12.01 -10.85 1.27
C GLY A 120 -10.89 -10.17 0.48
N ALA A 121 -9.78 -9.87 1.16
CA ALA A 121 -8.61 -9.20 0.60
C ALA A 121 -7.36 -10.07 0.81
N SER A 122 -6.39 -9.93 -0.10
CA SER A 122 -5.08 -10.60 -0.01
C SER A 122 -3.99 -9.55 0.08
N ILE A 123 -3.09 -9.72 1.04
CA ILE A 123 -1.89 -8.90 1.19
C ILE A 123 -0.69 -9.84 1.01
N GLY A 124 0.24 -9.47 0.14
CA GLY A 124 1.44 -10.27 -0.10
C GLY A 124 2.43 -10.16 1.05
N ASP A 125 3.10 -11.27 1.39
CA ASP A 125 4.14 -11.33 2.41
C ASP A 125 5.51 -10.91 1.85
N TYR A 126 5.65 -9.60 1.63
CA TYR A 126 6.87 -8.98 1.09
C TYR A 126 7.16 -7.68 1.83
N THR A 127 8.44 -7.32 1.94
CA THR A 127 8.84 -6.06 2.57
C THR A 127 8.97 -4.91 1.57
N HIS A 128 9.18 -5.20 0.27
CA HIS A 128 9.33 -4.20 -0.78
C HIS A 128 8.71 -4.66 -2.10
N TYR A 129 8.29 -3.71 -2.93
CA TYR A 129 7.99 -3.91 -4.35
C TYR A 129 9.11 -3.30 -5.19
N GLU A 130 9.67 -4.05 -6.13
CA GLU A 130 10.64 -3.53 -7.08
C GLU A 130 9.94 -2.95 -8.30
N THR A 131 10.40 -1.78 -8.73
CA THR A 131 10.05 -1.16 -10.02
C THR A 131 11.33 -0.76 -10.74
N PRO A 132 11.29 -0.48 -12.06
CA PRO A 132 12.45 0.09 -12.74
C PRO A 132 12.91 1.44 -12.17
N LEU A 133 12.08 2.14 -11.38
CA LEU A 133 12.45 3.38 -10.70
C LEU A 133 13.06 3.16 -9.30
N GLY A 134 13.23 1.91 -8.89
CA GLY A 134 13.71 1.51 -7.57
C GLY A 134 12.65 0.77 -6.75
N GLU A 135 13.02 0.47 -5.51
CA GLU A 135 12.20 -0.29 -4.58
C GLU A 135 11.29 0.63 -3.75
N VAL A 136 10.06 0.18 -3.53
CA VAL A 136 9.07 0.84 -2.67
C VAL A 136 8.80 -0.04 -1.45
N PRO A 137 9.04 0.46 -0.22
CA PRO A 137 8.80 -0.32 0.99
C PRO A 137 7.30 -0.54 1.22
N VAL A 138 6.95 -1.73 1.70
CA VAL A 138 5.60 -2.04 2.19
C VAL A 138 5.41 -1.42 3.56
N SER A 139 4.27 -0.77 3.77
CA SER A 139 3.98 -0.12 5.04
C SER A 139 3.76 -1.15 6.16
N PRO A 140 4.25 -0.92 7.40
CA PRO A 140 4.02 -1.81 8.54
C PRO A 140 2.54 -2.05 8.89
N ILE A 141 1.62 -1.22 8.37
CA ILE A 141 0.18 -1.45 8.53
C ILE A 141 -0.28 -2.75 7.83
N ALA A 142 0.45 -3.21 6.81
CA ALA A 142 0.17 -4.48 6.14
C ALA A 142 0.26 -5.66 7.13
N ASP A 143 1.29 -5.68 7.98
CA ASP A 143 1.46 -6.71 9.02
C ASP A 143 0.35 -6.66 10.07
N GLN A 144 -0.14 -5.46 10.39
CA GLN A 144 -1.27 -5.27 11.31
C GLN A 144 -2.55 -5.85 10.70
N MET A 145 -2.83 -5.54 9.42
CA MET A 145 -3.98 -6.05 8.69
C MET A 145 -3.98 -7.58 8.59
N LEU A 146 -2.81 -8.20 8.36
CA LEU A 146 -2.67 -9.66 8.32
C LEU A 146 -2.96 -10.33 9.67
N LYS A 147 -2.60 -9.69 10.79
CA LYS A 147 -2.86 -10.20 12.14
C LYS A 147 -4.32 -10.10 12.52
N GLU A 148 -5.00 -9.03 12.11
CA GLU A 148 -6.43 -8.83 12.40
C GLU A 148 -7.35 -9.72 11.57
N SER A 149 -6.86 -10.30 10.47
CA SER A 149 -7.63 -11.22 9.61
C SER A 149 -7.50 -12.70 10.00
N SER A 150 -6.77 -13.03 11.06
CA SER A 150 -6.55 -14.40 11.57
C SER A 150 -7.36 -14.65 12.84
#